data_AF-A0A258FXY1-F1
#
_entry.id   AF-A0A258FXY1-F1
#
_cell.length_a   1.000
_cell.length_b   1.000
_cell.length_c   1.000
_cell.angle_alpha   90.00
_cell.angle_beta   90.00
_cell.angle_gamma   90.00
#
_symmetry.space_group_name_H-M   'P 1'
#
loop_
_entity.id
_entity.type
_entity.pdbx_description
1 polymer ?
#
loop_
_entity_poly.entity_id
_entity_poly.type
_entity_poly.pdbx_seq_one_letter_code
_entity_poly.pdbx_strand_id
1 'polypeptide(L)'
;MLYLKRADPMGFTIIELLVAITIIAILFAATNVAYRSVQARSRSSTASSTAAMVTKKAESWYSALGTYPSYTQLSTGKINAADSTLTGPAESRITDAANILLNAATVNPTNEKQVAYKPCTAGGAQVEWYDAMTSTVKFTGVGGGSSTAACA
;
A
#
# COMPACT_ATOMS: atom_id res chain seq x y z
N MET A 1 22.38 59.54 -41.85
CA MET A 1 23.49 58.66 -41.43
C MET A 1 22.99 57.83 -40.25
N LEU A 2 22.53 56.60 -40.51
CA LEU A 2 21.95 55.72 -39.48
C LEU A 2 23.04 54.78 -38.95
N TYR A 3 23.39 54.94 -37.67
CA TYR A 3 24.38 54.13 -36.98
C TYR A 3 23.69 52.89 -36.41
N LEU A 4 23.84 51.74 -37.07
CA LEU A 4 23.35 50.47 -36.54
C LEU A 4 24.34 49.98 -35.48
N LYS A 5 23.95 50.11 -34.21
CA LYS A 5 24.66 49.54 -33.07
C LYS A 5 24.56 48.01 -33.15
N ARG A 6 25.66 47.36 -33.52
CA ARG A 6 25.80 45.90 -33.50
C ARG A 6 25.76 45.43 -32.05
N ALA A 7 24.82 44.55 -31.71
CA ALA A 7 24.82 43.85 -30.44
C ALA A 7 25.84 42.71 -30.53
N ASP A 8 26.89 42.76 -29.71
CA ASP A 8 27.87 41.69 -29.63
C ASP A 8 27.24 40.46 -28.99
N PRO A 9 27.35 39.26 -29.60
CA PRO A 9 26.92 38.04 -28.95
C PRO A 9 27.83 37.79 -27.75
N MET A 10 27.33 38.13 -26.55
CA MET A 10 27.91 37.71 -25.29
C MET A 10 27.76 36.18 -25.22
N GLY A 11 28.79 35.46 -25.65
CA GLY A 11 28.79 34.00 -25.71
C GLY A 11 28.80 33.38 -24.31
N PHE A 12 27.91 32.41 -24.09
CA PHE A 12 27.95 31.54 -22.92
C PHE A 12 29.20 30.66 -23.01
N THR A 13 30.06 30.70 -21.99
CA THR A 13 31.30 29.94 -21.99
C THR A 13 31.02 28.45 -21.84
N ILE A 14 31.85 27.61 -22.47
CA ILE A 14 31.78 26.14 -22.29
C ILE A 14 31.91 25.79 -20.80
N ILE A 15 32.68 26.56 -20.03
CA ILE A 15 32.88 26.37 -18.59
C ILE A 15 31.58 26.64 -17.83
N GLU A 16 30.84 27.70 -18.14
CA GLU A 16 29.54 27.97 -17.51
C GLU A 16 28.56 26.83 -17.75
N LEU A 17 28.51 26.28 -18.96
CA LEU A 17 27.67 25.12 -19.26
C LEU A 17 28.13 23.87 -18.51
N LEU A 18 29.44 23.63 -18.47
CA LEU A 18 30.03 22.45 -17.84
C LEU A 18 29.82 22.43 -16.33
N VAL A 19 30.02 23.56 -15.67
CA VAL A 19 29.82 23.66 -14.23
C VAL A 19 28.34 23.54 -13.90
N ALA A 20 27.45 24.13 -14.70
CA ALA A 20 26.00 24.02 -14.50
C ALA A 20 25.51 22.55 -14.54
N ILE A 21 25.90 21.78 -15.57
CA ILE A 21 25.50 20.36 -15.67
C ILE A 21 26.10 19.51 -14.54
N THR A 22 27.33 19.83 -14.11
CA THR A 22 28.01 19.11 -13.02
C THR A 22 27.27 19.31 -11.70
N ILE A 23 26.86 20.54 -11.41
CA ILE A 23 26.09 20.86 -10.19
C ILE A 23 24.74 20.13 -10.22
N ILE A 24 24.02 20.18 -11.36
CA ILE A 24 22.74 19.48 -11.50
C ILE A 24 22.91 17.97 -11.31
N ALA A 25 23.97 17.37 -11.87
CA ALA A 25 24.24 15.94 -11.74
C ALA A 25 24.44 15.51 -10.28
N ILE A 26 25.22 16.28 -9.50
CA ILE A 26 25.48 15.97 -8.09
C ILE A 26 24.19 16.12 -7.26
N LEU A 27 23.45 17.22 -7.46
CA LEU A 27 22.19 17.45 -6.76
C LEU A 27 21.17 16.36 -7.06
N PHE A 28 21.02 15.98 -8.34
CA PHE A 28 20.11 14.93 -8.76
C PHE A 28 20.46 13.58 -8.13
N ALA A 29 21.75 13.23 -8.09
CA ALA A 29 22.21 11.99 -7.48
C ALA A 29 21.82 11.91 -5.99
N ALA A 30 22.09 12.97 -5.23
CA ALA A 30 21.75 13.03 -3.80
C ALA A 30 20.22 12.96 -3.57
N THR A 31 19.44 13.74 -4.34
CA THR A 31 17.98 13.73 -4.24
C THR A 31 17.38 12.37 -4.58
N ASN A 32 17.92 11.65 -5.58
CA ASN A 32 17.41 10.33 -5.99
C ASN A 32 17.54 9.29 -4.87
N VAL A 33 18.65 9.28 -4.12
CA VAL A 33 18.84 8.36 -2.98
C VAL A 33 17.82 8.64 -1.88
N ALA A 34 17.66 9.92 -1.50
CA ALA A 34 16.68 10.32 -0.49
C ALA A 34 15.25 10.01 -0.94
N TYR A 35 14.91 10.29 -2.20
CA TYR A 35 13.58 10.09 -2.78
C TYR A 35 13.18 8.62 -2.80
N ARG A 36 14.11 7.70 -3.08
CA ARG A 36 13.86 6.25 -3.01
C ARG A 36 13.47 5.80 -1.60
N SER A 37 14.15 6.32 -0.57
CA SER A 37 13.80 6.01 0.81
C SER A 37 12.39 6.51 1.17
N VAL A 38 12.07 7.77 0.84
CA VAL A 38 10.77 8.39 1.15
C VAL A 38 9.64 7.67 0.42
N GLN A 39 9.83 7.28 -0.83
CA GLN A 39 8.86 6.47 -1.56
C GLN A 39 8.60 5.13 -0.88
N ALA A 40 9.64 4.41 -0.44
CA ALA A 40 9.47 3.17 0.29
C ALA A 40 8.69 3.38 1.59
N ARG A 41 8.94 4.49 2.30
CA ARG A 41 8.17 4.86 3.50
C ARG A 41 6.70 5.10 3.21
N SER A 42 6.43 5.90 2.18
CA SER A 42 5.08 6.24 1.75
C SER A 42 4.29 4.98 1.36
N ARG A 43 4.89 4.11 0.55
CA ARG A 43 4.30 2.82 0.14
C ARG A 43 3.97 1.91 1.32
N SER A 44 4.89 1.80 2.28
CA SER A 44 4.69 0.99 3.48
C SER A 44 3.59 1.57 4.38
N SER A 45 3.50 2.91 4.48
CA SER A 45 2.42 3.59 5.18
C SER A 45 1.06 3.39 4.49
N THR A 46 1.02 3.37 3.15
CA THR A 46 -0.20 3.05 2.40
C THR A 46 -0.62 1.61 2.66
N ALA A 47 0.29 0.65 2.56
CA ALA A 47 0.03 -0.77 2.83
C ALA A 47 -0.52 -0.99 4.25
N SER A 48 0.12 -0.37 5.26
CA SER A 48 -0.35 -0.43 6.65
C SER A 48 -1.73 0.23 6.83
N SER A 49 -2.01 1.35 6.17
CA SER A 49 -3.32 2.00 6.20
C SER A 49 -4.42 1.12 5.59
N THR A 50 -4.13 0.49 4.44
CA THR A 50 -5.04 -0.49 3.83
C THR A 50 -5.26 -1.68 4.75
N ALA A 51 -4.21 -2.19 5.42
CA ALA A 51 -4.35 -3.26 6.39
C ALA A 51 -5.22 -2.88 7.59
N ALA A 52 -5.07 -1.66 8.11
CA ALA A 52 -5.92 -1.13 9.18
C ALA A 52 -7.38 -0.96 8.74
N MET A 53 -7.62 -0.53 7.49
CA MET A 53 -8.95 -0.46 6.92
C MET A 53 -9.61 -1.84 6.83
N VAL A 54 -8.88 -2.87 6.36
CA VAL A 54 -9.37 -4.25 6.31
C VAL A 54 -9.67 -4.78 7.72
N THR A 55 -8.80 -4.47 8.69
CA THR A 55 -9.00 -4.82 10.10
C THR A 55 -10.31 -4.25 10.64
N LYS A 56 -10.55 -2.94 10.47
CA LYS A 56 -11.79 -2.29 10.90
C LYS A 56 -13.05 -2.89 10.24
N LYS A 57 -12.94 -3.30 8.98
CA LYS A 57 -14.04 -3.99 8.27
C LYS A 57 -14.32 -5.38 8.82
N ALA A 58 -13.29 -6.11 9.20
CA ALA A 58 -13.45 -7.40 9.87
C ALA A 58 -14.05 -7.25 11.28
N GLU A 59 -13.64 -6.22 12.03
CA GLU A 59 -14.22 -5.89 13.34
C GLU A 59 -15.68 -5.46 13.23
N SER A 60 -16.05 -4.64 12.24
CA SER A 60 -17.45 -4.22 12.06
C SER A 60 -18.36 -5.40 11.72
N TRP A 61 -17.85 -6.40 11.00
CA TRP A 61 -18.54 -7.66 10.79
C TRP A 61 -18.72 -8.44 12.10
N TYR A 62 -17.66 -8.57 12.89
CA TYR A 62 -17.72 -9.26 14.18
C TYR A 62 -18.69 -8.56 15.15
N SER A 63 -18.74 -7.23 15.19
CA SER A 63 -19.70 -6.49 16.01
C SER A 63 -21.15 -6.76 15.63
N ALA A 64 -21.44 -7.04 14.35
CA ALA A 64 -22.80 -7.29 13.88
C ALA A 64 -23.23 -8.76 13.99
N LEU A 65 -22.29 -9.71 13.76
CA LEU A 65 -22.60 -11.14 13.58
C LEU A 65 -21.90 -12.05 14.58
N GLY A 66 -21.07 -11.50 15.48
CA GLY A 66 -20.36 -12.25 16.54
C GLY A 66 -19.31 -13.24 16.05
N THR A 67 -18.99 -13.24 14.76
CA THR A 67 -18.04 -14.16 14.12
C THR A 67 -17.16 -13.39 13.15
N TYR A 68 -15.92 -13.83 12.92
CA TYR A 68 -15.07 -13.20 11.91
C TYR A 68 -15.47 -13.71 10.52
N PRO A 69 -15.56 -12.82 9.51
CA PRO A 69 -15.93 -13.23 8.17
C PRO A 69 -14.83 -14.06 7.53
N SER A 70 -15.23 -15.02 6.72
CA SER A 70 -14.38 -15.62 5.69
C SER A 70 -14.09 -14.61 4.58
N TYR A 71 -13.07 -14.92 3.79
CA TYR A 71 -12.78 -14.25 2.53
C TYR A 71 -14.04 -13.92 1.72
N THR A 72 -14.82 -14.95 1.38
CA THR A 72 -15.91 -14.82 0.40
C THR A 72 -17.00 -13.91 0.94
N GLN A 73 -17.23 -13.91 2.25
CA GLN A 73 -18.16 -13.02 2.93
C GLN A 73 -17.71 -11.54 2.87
N LEU A 74 -16.42 -11.25 3.05
CA LEU A 74 -15.88 -9.89 2.90
C LEU A 74 -15.95 -9.37 1.46
N SER A 75 -15.66 -10.24 0.49
CA SER A 75 -15.66 -9.88 -0.94
C SER A 75 -17.08 -9.63 -1.47
N THR A 76 -18.05 -10.44 -1.03
CA THR A 76 -19.44 -10.35 -1.50
C THR A 76 -20.28 -9.41 -0.64
N GLY A 77 -19.88 -9.18 0.62
CA GLY A 77 -20.69 -8.50 1.63
C GLY A 77 -21.93 -9.31 2.01
N LYS A 78 -21.89 -10.64 1.90
CA LYS A 78 -23.01 -11.54 2.16
C LYS A 78 -22.72 -12.44 3.33
N ILE A 79 -23.71 -12.65 4.20
CA ILE A 79 -23.56 -13.53 5.38
C ILE A 79 -23.29 -14.96 4.92
N ASN A 80 -23.94 -15.41 3.86
CA ASN A 80 -23.67 -16.71 3.25
C ASN A 80 -23.36 -16.50 1.77
N ALA A 81 -22.21 -16.96 1.30
CA ALA A 81 -21.83 -16.83 -0.11
C ALA A 81 -22.80 -17.55 -1.07
N ALA A 82 -23.51 -18.58 -0.57
CA ALA A 82 -24.50 -19.35 -1.32
C ALA A 82 -25.92 -18.77 -1.28
N ASP A 83 -26.23 -17.89 -0.31
CA ASP A 83 -27.56 -17.31 -0.14
C ASP A 83 -27.51 -15.79 -0.34
N SER A 84 -28.01 -15.37 -1.49
CA SER A 84 -27.96 -13.96 -1.94
C SER A 84 -28.88 -13.03 -1.15
N THR A 85 -29.81 -13.58 -0.36
CA THR A 85 -30.85 -12.82 0.34
C THR A 85 -30.35 -12.21 1.65
N LEU A 86 -29.37 -12.85 2.31
CA LEU A 86 -28.79 -12.38 3.56
C LEU A 86 -27.58 -11.47 3.31
N THR A 87 -27.82 -10.17 3.33
CA THR A 87 -26.76 -9.14 3.28
C THR A 87 -26.06 -9.02 4.62
N GLY A 88 -24.73 -9.09 4.59
CA GLY A 88 -23.90 -8.70 5.73
C GLY A 88 -23.88 -7.19 5.89
N PRO A 89 -23.24 -6.67 6.94
CA PRO A 89 -23.13 -5.23 7.18
C PRO A 89 -22.42 -4.55 5.99
N ALA A 90 -23.09 -3.61 5.32
CA ALA A 90 -22.57 -2.99 4.10
C ALA A 90 -21.16 -2.37 4.27
N GLU A 91 -20.90 -1.81 5.46
CA GLU A 91 -19.64 -1.18 5.84
C GLU A 91 -18.45 -2.14 5.91
N SER A 92 -18.71 -3.43 6.11
CA SER A 92 -17.68 -4.48 6.15
C SER A 92 -17.23 -4.93 4.76
N ARG A 93 -18.03 -4.67 3.72
CA ARG A 93 -17.73 -5.16 2.37
C ARG A 93 -16.45 -4.52 1.84
N ILE A 94 -15.60 -5.34 1.24
CA ILE A 94 -14.41 -4.91 0.52
C ILE A 94 -14.73 -4.92 -0.97
N THR A 95 -14.93 -3.73 -1.53
CA THR A 95 -15.17 -3.55 -2.97
C THR A 95 -13.87 -3.47 -3.79
N ASP A 96 -12.74 -3.19 -3.14
CA ASP A 96 -11.41 -3.12 -3.76
C ASP A 96 -10.65 -4.46 -3.69
N ALA A 97 -11.22 -5.49 -4.30
CA ALA A 97 -10.63 -6.83 -4.36
C ALA A 97 -9.33 -6.91 -5.19
N ALA A 98 -9.01 -5.89 -5.99
CA ALA A 98 -7.83 -5.92 -6.87
C ALA A 98 -6.50 -5.79 -6.10
N ASN A 99 -6.51 -5.04 -5.00
CA ASN A 99 -5.33 -4.81 -4.16
C ASN A 99 -5.38 -5.61 -2.86
N ILE A 100 -6.54 -6.16 -2.52
CA ILE A 100 -6.70 -7.00 -1.35
C ILE A 100 -6.77 -8.45 -1.83
N LEU A 101 -5.76 -9.24 -1.51
CA LEU A 101 -5.72 -10.67 -1.75
C LEU A 101 -6.76 -11.30 -0.84
N LEU A 102 -7.94 -11.47 -1.40
CA LEU A 102 -9.07 -11.95 -0.64
C LEU A 102 -9.03 -13.51 -0.58
N ASN A 103 -8.45 -14.23 -1.55
CA ASN A 103 -8.18 -15.70 -1.48
C ASN A 103 -7.03 -16.11 -0.54
N ALA A 104 -6.61 -15.26 0.41
CA ALA A 104 -5.27 -15.31 0.97
C ALA A 104 -4.97 -16.40 1.99
N ALA A 105 -5.82 -17.41 2.24
CA ALA A 105 -5.51 -18.48 3.22
C ALA A 105 -4.09 -19.07 3.04
N THR A 106 -3.59 -19.14 1.81
CA THR A 106 -2.25 -19.64 1.45
C THR A 106 -1.34 -18.63 0.76
N VAL A 107 -1.81 -17.40 0.50
CA VAL A 107 -1.08 -16.43 -0.34
C VAL A 107 -0.67 -15.22 0.48
N ASN A 108 0.64 -15.00 0.58
CA ASN A 108 1.21 -13.82 1.21
C ASN A 108 1.32 -12.68 0.17
N PRO A 109 1.21 -11.41 0.59
CA PRO A 109 1.37 -10.27 -0.31
C PRO A 109 2.81 -10.22 -0.82
N THR A 110 2.97 -10.16 -2.15
CA THR A 110 4.31 -10.15 -2.77
C THR A 110 4.84 -8.75 -3.01
N ASN A 111 3.97 -7.73 -2.92
CA ASN A 111 4.29 -6.33 -3.19
C ASN A 111 3.53 -5.40 -2.24
N GLU A 112 4.00 -4.16 -2.10
CA GLU A 112 3.45 -3.10 -1.24
C GLU A 112 2.01 -2.67 -1.56
N LYS A 113 1.50 -3.06 -2.73
CA LYS A 113 0.12 -2.78 -3.15
C LYS A 113 -0.85 -3.83 -2.66
N GLN A 114 -0.35 -4.99 -2.23
CA GLN A 114 -1.16 -6.14 -1.86
C GLN A 114 -1.31 -6.23 -0.35
N VAL A 115 -2.53 -6.52 0.08
CA VAL A 115 -2.87 -6.83 1.47
C VAL A 115 -3.67 -8.12 1.50
N ALA A 116 -3.28 -9.07 2.33
CA ALA A 116 -3.94 -10.37 2.47
C ALA A 116 -4.79 -10.41 3.75
N TYR A 117 -5.97 -11.02 3.66
CA TYR A 117 -6.83 -11.28 4.82
C TYR A 117 -6.93 -12.79 5.09
N LYS A 118 -6.61 -13.21 6.31
CA LYS A 118 -6.64 -14.61 6.75
C LYS A 118 -7.45 -14.75 8.04
N PRO A 119 -8.64 -15.36 8.02
CA PRO A 119 -9.33 -15.73 9.26
C PRO A 119 -8.54 -16.85 9.98
N CYS A 120 -8.44 -16.79 11.31
CA CYS A 120 -7.63 -17.73 12.10
C CYS A 120 -8.52 -18.85 12.66
N THR A 121 -8.03 -20.10 12.65
CA THR A 121 -8.78 -21.26 13.19
C THR A 121 -9.00 -21.20 14.71
N ALA A 122 -8.05 -20.61 15.45
CA ALA A 122 -8.11 -20.43 16.90
C ALA A 122 -9.01 -19.26 17.36
N GLY A 123 -9.73 -18.61 16.43
CA GLY A 123 -10.49 -17.40 16.68
C GLY A 123 -9.71 -16.14 16.30
N GLY A 124 -10.44 -15.15 15.75
CA GLY A 124 -9.84 -13.93 15.21
C GLY A 124 -9.55 -13.99 13.71
N ALA A 125 -8.85 -12.96 13.25
CA ALA A 125 -8.34 -12.87 11.88
C ALA A 125 -6.99 -12.18 11.88
N GLN A 126 -6.30 -12.26 10.75
CA GLN A 126 -5.02 -11.64 10.54
C GLN A 126 -5.00 -10.94 9.19
N VAL A 127 -4.39 -9.76 9.17
CA VAL A 127 -4.14 -9.00 7.95
C VAL A 127 -2.64 -8.93 7.72
N GLU A 128 -2.21 -9.43 6.56
CA GLU A 128 -0.82 -9.43 6.14
C GLU A 128 -0.59 -8.33 5.11
N TRP A 129 0.51 -7.59 5.23
CA TRP A 129 0.85 -6.52 4.30
C TRP A 129 2.35 -6.45 4.08
N TYR A 130 2.76 -6.00 2.89
CA TYR A 130 4.17 -5.92 2.52
C TYR A 130 4.76 -4.56 2.90
N ASP A 131 5.83 -4.57 3.68
CA ASP A 131 6.60 -3.39 4.05
C ASP A 131 7.71 -3.16 3.02
N ALA A 132 7.57 -2.11 2.21
CA ALA A 132 8.52 -1.74 1.18
C ALA A 132 9.85 -1.20 1.74
N MET A 133 9.91 -0.79 3.01
CA MET A 133 11.18 -0.38 3.63
C MET A 133 12.04 -1.59 3.98
N THR A 134 11.44 -2.64 4.53
CA THR A 134 12.14 -3.83 5.00
C THR A 134 12.10 -4.99 4.00
N SER A 135 11.29 -4.88 2.96
CA SER A 135 11.01 -5.98 2.00
C SER A 135 10.52 -7.25 2.71
N THR A 136 9.73 -7.08 3.78
CA THR A 136 9.17 -8.19 4.56
C THR A 136 7.66 -8.08 4.67
N VAL A 137 7.01 -9.22 4.87
CA VAL A 137 5.59 -9.27 5.21
C VAL A 137 5.42 -9.00 6.70
N LYS A 138 4.48 -8.12 7.04
CA LYS A 138 4.08 -7.79 8.40
C LYS A 138 2.69 -8.30 8.69
N PHE A 139 2.45 -8.62 9.95
CA PHE A 139 1.22 -9.22 10.43
C PHE A 139 0.48 -8.25 11.35
N THR A 140 -0.83 -8.12 11.14
CA THR A 140 -1.74 -7.37 12.00
C THR A 140 -2.83 -8.33 12.49
N GLY A 141 -2.80 -8.69 13.77
CA GLY A 141 -3.82 -9.54 14.39
C GLY A 141 -5.11 -8.79 14.69
N VAL A 142 -6.24 -9.48 14.58
CA VAL A 142 -7.60 -9.00 14.84
C VAL A 142 -8.32 -10.01 15.73
N GLY A 143 -8.95 -9.57 16.83
CA GLY A 143 -9.82 -10.44 17.62
C GLY A 143 -9.22 -11.71 18.19
N GLY A 144 -7.92 -11.70 18.51
CA GLY A 144 -7.17 -12.88 18.97
C GLY A 144 -6.24 -13.49 17.92
N GLY A 145 -6.28 -13.02 16.67
CA GLY A 145 -5.32 -13.41 15.64
C GLY A 145 -3.89 -12.99 15.99
N SER A 146 -2.91 -13.77 15.53
CA SER A 146 -1.49 -13.51 15.79
C SER A 146 -1.00 -12.26 15.04
N SER A 147 -0.22 -11.42 15.73
CA SER A 147 0.51 -10.29 15.12
C SER A 147 1.99 -10.60 14.87
N THR A 148 2.42 -11.83 15.17
CA THR A 148 3.85 -12.22 15.14
C THR A 148 4.15 -13.38 14.20
N ALA A 149 3.14 -14.14 13.79
CA ALA A 149 3.27 -15.25 12.85
C ALA A 149 1.97 -15.44 12.06
N ALA A 150 2.06 -15.99 10.84
CA ALA A 150 0.89 -16.30 10.02
C ALA A 150 -0.11 -17.19 10.79
N CYS A 151 -1.39 -16.86 10.71
CA CYS A 151 -2.45 -17.70 11.23
C CYS A 151 -2.52 -19.00 10.44
N ALA A 152 -2.57 -20.12 11.17
CA ALA A 152 -2.79 -21.46 10.64
C ALA A 152 -4.27 -21.83 10.66
#